data_AF-A0A183DWZ9-F1
#
_entry.id   AF-A0A183DWZ9-F1
#
_cell.length_a   1.000
_cell.length_b   1.000
_cell.length_c   1.000
_cell.angle_alpha   90.00
_cell.angle_beta   90.00
_cell.angle_gamma   90.00
#
_symmetry.space_group_name_H-M   'P 1'
#
loop_
_entity.id
_entity.type
_entity.pdbx_description
1 polymer ?
#
loop_
_entity_poly.entity_id
_entity_poly.type
_entity_poly.pdbx_seq_one_letter_code
_entity_poly.pdbx_strand_id
1 'polypeptide(L)'
;LASYGLLTHMIAHVCGLKTGYLHHSLGDAHVYVNHVDALQEQLKRVPRPFPTVRFVGDIKTIDDFTAESIVLENYKPMSTIKMEMAV
;
A
#
# COMPACT_ATOMS: atom_id res chain seq x y z
N LEU A 1 -0.33 5.22 -2.75
CA LEU A 1 0.79 4.79 -1.87
C LEU A 1 1.10 3.30 -2.00
N ALA A 2 0.21 2.38 -1.57
CA ALA A 2 0.50 0.93 -1.55
C ALA A 2 0.90 0.34 -2.92
N SER A 3 0.22 0.72 -4.01
CA SER A 3 0.54 0.24 -5.37
C SER A 3 1.97 0.56 -5.80
N TYR A 4 2.39 1.83 -5.74
CA TYR A 4 3.77 2.23 -6.09
C TYR A 4 4.81 1.74 -5.08
N GLY A 5 4.46 1.61 -3.80
CA GLY A 5 5.31 0.95 -2.81
C GLY A 5 5.60 -0.49 -3.21
N LEU A 6 4.56 -1.28 -3.49
CA LEU A 6 4.69 -2.67 -3.94
C LEU A 6 5.47 -2.77 -5.26
N LEU A 7 5.17 -1.92 -6.25
CA LEU A 7 5.91 -1.91 -7.52
C LEU A 7 7.40 -1.64 -7.31
N THR A 8 7.75 -0.74 -6.39
CA THR A 8 9.15 -0.46 -6.04
C THR A 8 9.83 -1.70 -5.46
N HIS A 9 9.14 -2.45 -4.59
CA HIS A 9 9.65 -3.73 -4.08
C HIS A 9 9.80 -4.78 -5.20
N MET A 10 8.82 -4.88 -6.11
CA MET A 10 8.85 -5.83 -7.23
C MET A 10 10.04 -5.56 -8.17
N ILE A 11 10.24 -4.30 -8.57
CA ILE A 11 11.38 -3.89 -9.40
C ILE A 11 12.70 -4.17 -8.69
N ALA A 12 12.80 -3.84 -7.39
CA ALA A 12 14.01 -4.13 -6.63
C ALA A 12 14.32 -5.63 -6.61
N HIS A 13 13.31 -6.49 -6.45
CA HIS A 13 13.48 -7.93 -6.46
C HIS A 13 14.02 -8.46 -7.79
N VAL A 14 13.38 -8.14 -8.92
CA VAL A 14 13.79 -8.66 -10.25
C VAL A 14 15.12 -8.08 -10.74
N CYS A 15 15.53 -6.93 -10.21
CA CYS A 15 16.84 -6.33 -10.48
C CYS A 15 17.93 -6.74 -9.49
N GLY A 16 17.64 -7.57 -8.48
CA GLY A 16 18.61 -7.96 -7.45
C GLY A 16 19.06 -6.81 -6.54
N LEU A 17 18.20 -5.81 -6.34
CA LEU A 17 18.44 -4.61 -5.54
C LEU A 17 17.71 -4.69 -4.19
N LYS A 18 18.06 -3.76 -3.29
CA LYS A 18 17.32 -3.51 -2.05
C LYS A 18 16.34 -2.35 -2.26
N THR A 19 15.12 -2.49 -1.73
CA THR A 19 14.14 -1.40 -1.75
C THR A 19 14.64 -0.19 -0.98
N GLY A 20 14.52 0.99 -1.59
CA GLY A 20 14.82 2.28 -0.97
C GLY A 20 13.59 3.00 -0.43
N TYR A 21 13.48 4.28 -0.73
CA TYR A 21 12.40 5.16 -0.27
C TYR A 21 11.36 5.40 -1.36
N LEU A 22 10.10 5.55 -0.95
CA LEU A 22 9.04 6.06 -1.81
C LEU A 22 8.83 7.55 -1.53
N HIS A 23 9.16 8.40 -2.50
CA HIS A 23 8.81 9.82 -2.47
C HIS A 23 7.54 10.03 -3.29
N HIS A 24 6.49 10.58 -2.68
CA HIS A 24 5.20 10.80 -3.33
C HIS A 24 4.85 12.29 -3.32
N SER A 25 4.70 12.87 -4.50
CA SER A 25 4.32 14.28 -4.68
C SER A 25 2.89 14.36 -5.17
N LEU A 26 2.10 15.24 -4.56
CA LEU A 26 0.72 15.52 -4.93
C LEU A 26 0.63 16.96 -5.47
N GLY A 27 -0.13 17.14 -6.55
CA GLY A 27 -0.46 18.46 -7.08
C GLY A 27 -1.69 19.04 -6.37
N ASP A 28 -2.87 18.63 -6.83
CA ASP A 28 -4.12 18.89 -6.12
C ASP A 28 -4.42 17.76 -5.14
N ALA A 29 -4.30 18.06 -3.84
CA ALA A 29 -4.65 17.16 -2.75
C ALA A 29 -5.91 17.69 -2.06
N HIS A 30 -7.03 17.02 -2.24
CA HIS A 30 -8.33 17.43 -1.72
C HIS A 30 -9.06 16.27 -1.02
N VAL A 31 -10.12 16.62 -0.28
CA VAL A 31 -11.01 15.71 0.41
C VAL A 31 -12.43 15.94 -0.10
N TYR A 32 -13.12 14.89 -0.51
CA TYR A 32 -14.53 14.99 -0.88
C TYR A 32 -15.40 15.22 0.35
N VAL A 33 -16.46 16.04 0.19
CA VAL A 33 -17.35 16.42 1.29
C VAL A 33 -18.01 15.19 1.94
N ASN A 34 -18.39 14.18 1.14
CA ASN A 34 -18.96 12.93 1.64
C ASN A 34 -17.95 12.01 2.35
N HIS A 35 -16.67 12.38 2.42
CA HIS A 35 -15.63 11.63 3.16
C HIS A 35 -15.22 12.29 4.48
N VAL A 36 -15.67 13.51 4.77
CA VAL A 36 -15.19 14.28 5.95
C VAL A 36 -15.43 13.54 7.26
N ASP A 37 -16.65 13.06 7.53
CA ASP A 37 -16.98 12.38 8.78
C ASP A 37 -16.19 11.07 8.96
N ALA A 38 -16.05 10.31 7.88
CA ALA A 38 -15.29 9.06 7.83
C ALA A 38 -13.80 9.29 8.14
N LEU A 39 -13.20 10.33 7.55
CA LEU A 39 -11.80 10.71 7.79
C LEU A 39 -11.59 11.26 9.19
N GLN A 40 -12.54 12.04 9.74
CA GLN A 40 -12.49 12.51 11.13
C GLN A 40 -12.47 11.33 12.11
N GLU A 41 -13.23 10.27 11.85
CA GLU A 41 -13.16 9.04 12.64
C GLU A 41 -11.82 8.32 12.45
N GLN A 42 -11.29 8.28 11.23
CA GLN A 42 -9.97 7.69 10.97
C GLN A 42 -8.85 8.43 11.73
N LEU A 43 -8.91 9.76 11.84
CA LEU A 43 -7.91 10.58 12.52
C LEU A 43 -7.85 10.36 14.03
N LYS A 44 -8.90 9.82 14.66
CA LYS A 44 -8.90 9.45 16.08
C LYS A 44 -8.10 8.17 16.38
N ARG A 45 -7.71 7.43 15.34
CA ARG A 45 -7.04 6.14 15.45
C ARG A 45 -5.53 6.31 15.67
N VAL A 46 -4.98 5.60 16.66
CA VAL A 46 -3.52 5.56 16.88
C VAL A 46 -2.86 4.60 15.88
N PRO A 47 -1.89 5.05 15.06
CA PRO A 47 -1.20 4.19 14.11
C PRO A 47 -0.55 2.98 14.79
N ARG A 48 -0.60 1.83 14.11
CA ARG A 48 0.11 0.60 14.50
C ARG A 48 1.34 0.40 13.62
N PRO A 49 2.32 -0.43 14.03
CA PRO A 49 3.45 -0.77 13.18
C PRO A 49 3.02 -1.20 11.78
N PHE A 50 3.76 -0.77 10.77
CA PHE A 50 3.50 -1.15 9.38
C PHE A 50 3.70 -2.66 9.16
N PRO A 51 2.96 -3.26 8.22
CA PRO A 51 3.23 -4.62 7.77
C PRO A 51 4.55 -4.69 7.00
N THR A 52 5.01 -5.91 6.75
CA THR A 52 6.11 -6.20 5.82
C THR A 52 5.59 -6.98 4.62
N VAL A 53 6.25 -6.82 3.47
CA VAL A 53 5.95 -7.59 2.24
C VAL A 53 7.08 -8.57 2.00
N ARG A 54 6.73 -9.83 1.75
CA ARG A 54 7.66 -10.88 1.35
C ARG A 54 7.18 -11.54 0.07
N PHE A 55 8.11 -11.83 -0.84
CA PHE A 55 7.82 -12.55 -2.07
C PHE A 55 8.14 -14.04 -1.93
N VAL A 56 7.32 -14.89 -2.56
CA VAL A 56 7.48 -16.36 -2.57
C VAL A 56 7.39 -16.90 -3.99
N GLY A 57 8.09 -18.01 -4.25
CA GLY A 57 8.15 -18.63 -5.57
C GLY A 57 9.43 -18.28 -6.34
N ASP A 58 9.51 -18.76 -7.59
CA ASP A 58 10.62 -18.51 -8.52
C ASP A 58 10.25 -17.35 -9.46
N ILE A 59 10.42 -16.13 -8.98
CA ILE A 59 10.12 -14.90 -9.73
C ILE A 59 11.40 -14.41 -10.41
N LYS A 60 11.41 -14.38 -11.75
CA LYS A 60 12.59 -13.96 -12.53
C LYS A 60 12.34 -12.67 -13.30
N THR A 61 11.10 -12.44 -13.69
CA THR A 61 10.65 -11.28 -14.47
C THR A 61 9.49 -10.58 -13.77
N ILE A 62 9.20 -9.35 -14.19
CA ILE A 62 8.13 -8.55 -13.58
C ILE A 62 6.74 -9.16 -13.81
N ASP A 63 6.57 -9.96 -14.86
CA ASP A 63 5.31 -10.58 -15.24
C ASP A 63 5.05 -11.92 -14.53
N ASP A 64 6.05 -12.48 -13.81
CA ASP A 64 5.91 -13.73 -13.06
C ASP A 64 5.12 -13.54 -11.73
N PHE A 65 4.90 -12.30 -11.30
CA PHE A 65 4.20 -12.01 -10.05
C PHE A 65 2.71 -12.34 -10.15
N THR A 66 2.25 -13.15 -9.20
CA THR A 66 0.82 -13.40 -8.95
C THR A 66 0.40 -12.88 -7.59
N ALA A 67 -0.91 -12.85 -7.31
CA ALA A 67 -1.40 -12.45 -5.99
C ALA A 67 -0.86 -13.36 -4.87
N GLU A 68 -0.74 -14.65 -5.14
CA GLU A 68 -0.25 -15.67 -4.20
C GLU A 68 1.25 -15.54 -3.91
N SER A 69 1.99 -14.95 -4.86
CA SER A 69 3.42 -14.70 -4.70
C SER A 69 3.74 -13.57 -3.71
N ILE A 70 2.73 -12.78 -3.32
CA ILE A 70 2.87 -11.60 -2.47
C ILE A 70 2.27 -11.89 -1.09
N VAL A 71 3.15 -12.06 -0.09
CA VAL A 71 2.74 -12.32 1.29
C VAL A 71 2.84 -11.03 2.09
N LEU A 72 1.71 -10.59 2.64
CA LEU A 72 1.64 -9.47 3.57
C LEU A 72 1.73 -9.98 5.01
N GLU A 73 2.81 -9.66 5.70
CA GLU A 73 3.10 -10.15 7.04
C GLU A 73 2.83 -9.05 8.08
N ASN A 74 2.37 -9.45 9.26
CA ASN A 74 2.12 -8.57 10.40
C ASN A 74 1.10 -7.43 10.14
N TYR A 75 0.22 -7.58 9.15
CA TYR A 75 -0.83 -6.60 8.90
C TYR A 75 -1.94 -6.70 9.94
N LYS A 76 -1.99 -5.72 10.84
CA LYS A 76 -2.98 -5.64 11.94
C LYS A 76 -3.81 -4.35 11.83
N PRO A 77 -4.63 -4.19 10.77
CA PRO A 77 -5.40 -2.98 10.56
C PRO A 77 -6.48 -2.79 11.64
N MET A 78 -7.02 -1.58 11.72
CA MET A 78 -8.29 -1.34 12.41
C MET A 78 -9.47 -1.70 11.50
N SER A 79 -10.69 -1.67 12.04
CA SER A 79 -11.90 -1.96 11.25
C SER A 79 -11.98 -1.06 10.02
N THR A 80 -12.47 -1.62 8.91
CA THR A 80 -12.65 -0.85 7.67
C THR A 80 -13.59 0.35 7.89
N ILE A 81 -13.31 1.47 7.23
CA ILE A 81 -14.20 2.63 7.17
C ILE A 81 -14.66 2.71 5.72
N LYS A 82 -15.97 2.65 5.50
CA LYS A 82 -16.55 2.77 4.16
C LYS A 82 -16.59 4.24 3.74
N MET A 83 -16.15 4.51 2.51
CA MET A 83 -16.22 5.81 1.85
C MET A 83 -16.64 5.57 0.40
N GLU A 84 -17.74 6.19 -0.03
CA GLU A 84 -18.29 6.00 -1.37
C GLU A 84 -17.50 6.78 -2.41
N MET A 85 -17.25 6.19 -3.57
CA MET A 85 -16.56 6.88 -4.66
C MET A 85 -17.46 8.01 -5.22
N ALA A 86 -16.92 9.22 -5.33
CA ALA A 86 -17.57 10.27 -6.09
C ALA A 86 -17.43 9.96 -7.59
N VAL A 87 -18.55 9.95 -8.32
CA VAL A 87 -18.60 9.76 -9.78
C VAL A 87 -18.50 11.10 -10.48
#